data_AF-A0A933ZYA1-F1
#
_entry.id   AF-A0A933ZYA1-F1
#
_cell.length_a   1.000
_cell.length_b   1.000
_cell.length_c   1.000
_cell.angle_alpha   90.00
_cell.angle_beta   90.00
_cell.angle_gamma   90.00
#
_symmetry.space_group_name_H-M   'P 1'
#
loop_
_entity.id
_entity.type
_entity.pdbx_description
1 polymer ?
#
loop_
_entity_poly.entity_id
_entity_poly.type
_entity_poly.pdbx_seq_one_letter_code
_entity_poly.pdbx_strand_id
1 'polypeptide(L)'
;MKLVKMLLLAAVVLAAASAWSAAPAKKAEQPLLPAAKAAVVETAVEAETQDEARKAAEAYLKALARQGGDQALESLLGGATLRARAATIPDWKIVGREKHRHEAGQLENLHAFVTAVDAAGRLALAKLSGGSGGPTGDLQEITAEEATRILEPTRRKAKIFLTSHPVFAFLARVDKPVYWHPANPFRKLLTDAGEKGEYQADVDLFWVQTSRESGAAARRWPLRVVRFAANGKDTGLKILPASDWNAE
;
A
#
# COMPACT_ATOMS: atom_id res chain seq x y z
N MET A 1 20.09 -48.46 50.04
CA MET A 1 18.85 -48.29 50.83
C MET A 1 18.67 -46.82 51.19
N LYS A 2 17.56 -46.22 50.74
CA LYS A 2 16.87 -45.00 51.27
C LYS A 2 17.70 -43.70 51.30
N LEU A 3 17.46 -42.63 50.53
CA LEU A 3 16.23 -42.03 49.96
C LEU A 3 15.22 -41.62 51.04
N VAL A 4 15.42 -40.43 51.65
CA VAL A 4 14.41 -39.60 52.34
C VAL A 4 14.92 -38.13 52.31
N LYS A 5 14.45 -37.31 51.35
CA LYS A 5 13.46 -36.20 51.47
C LYS A 5 14.03 -34.89 52.07
N MET A 6 14.15 -33.87 51.21
CA MET A 6 13.25 -32.70 51.10
C MET A 6 13.40 -31.68 52.24
N LEU A 7 14.00 -30.52 51.95
CA LEU A 7 13.51 -29.22 52.40
C LEU A 7 14.25 -28.08 51.68
N LEU A 8 13.51 -27.01 51.39
CA LEU A 8 13.91 -25.67 50.94
C LEU A 8 14.00 -25.40 49.42
N LEU A 9 12.80 -25.36 48.83
CA LEU A 9 12.40 -24.34 47.87
C LEU A 9 12.12 -23.01 48.63
N ALA A 10 12.38 -21.87 47.98
CA ALA A 10 11.97 -20.48 48.31
C ALA A 10 13.01 -19.58 49.02
N ALA A 11 13.78 -18.83 48.21
CA ALA A 11 14.08 -17.42 48.48
C ALA A 11 14.26 -16.67 47.14
N VAL A 12 13.40 -15.68 46.96
CA VAL A 12 13.16 -14.82 45.80
C VAL A 12 13.94 -13.51 46.00
N VAL A 13 14.60 -13.05 44.93
CA VAL A 13 14.83 -11.63 44.53
C VAL A 13 15.51 -10.71 45.56
N LEU A 14 16.74 -10.27 45.26
CA LEU A 14 17.08 -8.83 45.19
C LEU A 14 18.53 -8.61 44.68
N ALA A 15 18.65 -7.63 43.78
CA ALA A 15 19.82 -6.76 43.54
C ALA A 15 21.11 -7.35 42.92
N ALA A 16 21.33 -7.08 41.64
CA ALA A 16 22.33 -6.07 41.22
C ALA A 16 22.30 -5.90 39.69
N ALA A 17 21.44 -5.00 39.24
CA ALA A 17 21.62 -4.32 37.97
C ALA A 17 22.84 -3.39 38.07
N SER A 18 23.82 -3.53 37.18
CA SER A 18 24.70 -2.46 36.73
C SER A 18 25.78 -3.00 35.79
N ALA A 19 25.50 -3.00 34.49
CA ALA A 19 26.47 -2.73 33.43
C ALA A 19 25.80 -2.80 32.06
N TRP A 20 24.66 -2.14 31.87
CA TRP A 20 24.30 -1.69 30.52
C TRP A 20 24.99 -0.35 30.33
N SER A 21 26.25 -0.42 29.90
CA SER A 21 26.94 0.75 29.36
C SER A 21 26.10 1.22 28.17
N ALA A 22 25.43 2.36 28.35
CA ALA A 22 24.86 3.14 27.28
C ALA A 22 26.02 3.63 26.41
N ALA A 23 26.42 2.81 25.44
CA ALA A 23 27.14 3.31 24.29
C ALA A 23 26.29 4.47 23.72
N PRO A 24 26.86 5.65 23.46
CA PRO A 24 26.10 6.74 22.87
C PRO A 24 25.53 6.19 21.56
N ALA A 25 24.21 6.18 21.46
CA ALA A 25 23.51 5.82 20.25
C ALA A 25 24.07 6.74 19.15
N LYS A 26 25.02 6.22 18.34
CA LYS A 26 25.32 6.80 17.04
C LYS A 26 23.96 7.04 16.42
N LYS A 27 23.61 8.30 16.15
CA LYS A 27 22.46 8.66 15.32
C LYS A 27 22.46 7.63 14.20
N ALA A 28 21.50 6.70 14.24
CA ALA A 28 21.41 5.67 13.21
C ALA A 28 21.12 6.47 11.95
N GLU A 29 22.17 6.68 11.17
CA GLU A 29 22.13 7.38 9.90
C GLU A 29 21.17 6.53 9.09
N GLN A 30 19.94 7.04 8.93
CA GLN A 30 18.90 6.27 8.27
C GLN A 30 19.46 5.92 6.89
N PRO A 31 19.42 4.64 6.49
CA PRO A 31 19.97 4.24 5.20
C PRO A 31 19.38 5.16 4.15
N LEU A 32 20.26 5.90 3.47
CA LEU A 32 19.89 6.82 2.41
C LEU A 32 19.13 6.01 1.37
N LEU A 33 17.91 6.44 1.07
CA LEU A 33 17.12 5.83 0.01
C LEU A 33 17.94 5.87 -1.29
N PRO A 34 17.81 4.85 -2.16
CA PRO A 34 18.50 4.86 -3.44
C PRO A 34 18.24 6.17 -4.20
N ALA A 35 19.27 6.76 -4.78
CA ALA A 35 19.12 7.95 -5.61
C ALA A 35 18.51 7.63 -6.99
N ALA A 36 18.46 6.34 -7.36
CA ALA A 36 17.99 5.88 -8.65
C ALA A 36 16.47 6.09 -8.78
N LYS A 37 16.08 6.83 -9.82
CA LYS A 37 14.69 6.98 -10.24
C LYS A 37 14.37 5.96 -11.32
N ALA A 38 13.19 5.39 -11.28
CA ALA A 38 12.67 4.55 -12.34
C ALA A 38 12.46 5.38 -13.61
N ALA A 39 12.66 4.76 -14.77
CA ALA A 39 12.38 5.39 -16.05
C ALA A 39 10.86 5.40 -16.27
N VAL A 40 10.29 6.56 -16.55
CA VAL A 40 8.85 6.71 -16.81
C VAL A 40 8.64 7.24 -18.21
N VAL A 41 7.83 6.54 -18.99
CA VAL A 41 7.41 6.95 -20.33
C VAL A 41 5.91 7.23 -20.27
N GLU A 42 5.53 8.45 -20.63
CA GLU A 42 4.13 8.83 -20.80
C GLU A 42 3.78 8.84 -22.28
N THR A 43 2.77 8.07 -22.66
CA THR A 43 2.26 8.02 -24.03
C THR A 43 0.87 8.64 -24.08
N ALA A 44 0.67 9.63 -24.95
CA ALA A 44 -0.67 10.16 -25.19
C ALA A 44 -1.54 9.09 -25.85
N VAL A 45 -2.71 8.83 -25.28
CA VAL A 45 -3.68 7.88 -25.82
C VAL A 45 -5.03 8.57 -25.85
N GLU A 46 -5.69 8.53 -27.00
CA GLU A 46 -6.99 9.14 -27.15
C GLU A 46 -8.02 8.44 -26.27
N ALA A 47 -8.95 9.22 -25.72
CA ALA A 47 -9.97 8.70 -24.83
C ALA A 47 -10.89 7.68 -25.50
N GLU A 48 -10.95 7.64 -26.84
CA GLU A 48 -11.79 6.77 -27.65
C GLU A 48 -11.07 5.49 -28.14
N THR A 49 -9.76 5.36 -27.94
CA THR A 49 -8.96 4.22 -28.42
C THR A 49 -9.47 2.89 -27.85
N GLN A 50 -9.71 1.91 -28.75
CA GLN A 50 -10.26 0.58 -28.42
C GLN A 50 -9.16 -0.47 -28.21
N ASP A 51 -8.30 -0.24 -27.22
CA ASP A 51 -7.21 -1.14 -26.84
C ASP A 51 -7.60 -2.13 -25.72
N GLU A 52 -6.65 -2.97 -25.32
CA GLU A 52 -6.87 -3.98 -24.29
C GLU A 52 -7.20 -3.35 -22.92
N ALA A 53 -6.59 -2.22 -22.59
CA ALA A 53 -6.84 -1.51 -21.33
C ALA A 53 -8.30 -1.02 -21.27
N ARG A 54 -8.80 -0.42 -22.35
CA ARG A 54 -10.20 -0.02 -22.45
C ARG A 54 -11.13 -1.23 -22.40
N LYS A 55 -10.83 -2.30 -23.12
CA LYS A 55 -11.64 -3.53 -23.10
C LYS A 55 -11.75 -4.10 -21.68
N ALA A 56 -10.64 -4.12 -20.92
CA ALA A 56 -10.65 -4.53 -19.52
C ALA A 56 -11.50 -3.61 -18.64
N ALA A 57 -11.36 -2.29 -18.80
CA ALA A 57 -12.18 -1.30 -18.09
C ALA A 57 -13.68 -1.48 -18.38
N GLU A 58 -14.07 -1.60 -19.64
CA GLU A 58 -15.46 -1.79 -20.04
C GLU A 58 -16.02 -3.13 -19.57
N ALA A 59 -15.24 -4.21 -19.63
CA ALA A 59 -15.65 -5.52 -19.11
C ALA A 59 -15.96 -5.43 -17.60
N TYR A 60 -15.09 -4.77 -16.83
CA TYR A 60 -15.30 -4.55 -15.41
C TYR A 60 -16.55 -3.68 -15.12
N LEU A 61 -16.74 -2.59 -15.86
CA LEU A 61 -17.91 -1.71 -15.71
C LEU A 61 -19.23 -2.42 -16.09
N LYS A 62 -19.23 -3.25 -17.16
CA LYS A 62 -20.37 -4.10 -17.53
C LYS A 62 -20.71 -5.09 -16.42
N ALA A 63 -19.71 -5.68 -15.78
CA ALA A 63 -19.94 -6.58 -14.65
C ALA A 63 -20.53 -5.83 -13.43
N LEU A 64 -20.04 -4.62 -13.11
CA LEU A 64 -20.66 -3.77 -12.07
C LEU A 64 -22.11 -3.37 -12.39
N ALA A 65 -22.46 -3.26 -13.66
CA ALA A 65 -23.83 -3.00 -14.13
C ALA A 65 -24.71 -4.26 -14.21
N ARG A 66 -24.17 -5.45 -13.91
CA ARG A 66 -24.82 -6.77 -14.11
C ARG A 66 -25.23 -7.05 -15.55
N GLN A 67 -24.49 -6.48 -16.51
CA GLN A 67 -24.72 -6.61 -17.96
C GLN A 67 -23.63 -7.45 -18.65
N GLY A 68 -22.86 -8.23 -17.88
CA GLY A 68 -21.75 -9.05 -18.37
C GLY A 68 -21.44 -10.21 -17.41
N GLY A 69 -20.40 -10.99 -17.72
CA GLY A 69 -19.99 -12.11 -16.87
C GLY A 69 -19.29 -11.65 -15.60
N ASP A 70 -19.61 -12.28 -14.48
CA ASP A 70 -19.03 -11.99 -13.15
C ASP A 70 -17.51 -12.23 -13.10
N GLN A 71 -16.96 -13.00 -14.05
CA GLN A 71 -15.53 -13.25 -14.18
C GLN A 71 -14.70 -11.95 -14.31
N ALA A 72 -15.26 -10.87 -14.89
CA ALA A 72 -14.56 -9.60 -14.97
C ALA A 72 -14.35 -8.94 -13.60
N LEU A 73 -15.13 -9.31 -12.56
CA LEU A 73 -14.89 -8.88 -11.18
C LEU A 73 -13.65 -9.54 -10.57
N GLU A 74 -13.21 -10.68 -11.10
CA GLU A 74 -11.96 -11.36 -10.71
C GLU A 74 -10.71 -10.65 -11.26
N SER A 75 -10.89 -9.67 -12.15
CA SER A 75 -9.79 -8.84 -12.67
C SER A 75 -9.24 -7.85 -11.64
N LEU A 76 -9.81 -7.78 -10.44
CA LEU A 76 -9.32 -6.91 -9.36
C LEU A 76 -7.90 -7.31 -8.93
N LEU A 77 -6.99 -6.33 -8.90
CA LEU A 77 -5.63 -6.55 -8.42
C LEU A 77 -5.67 -6.99 -6.96
N GLY A 78 -5.09 -8.16 -6.67
CA GLY A 78 -5.07 -8.73 -5.31
C GLY A 78 -6.04 -9.85 -5.03
N GLY A 79 -6.83 -10.28 -6.01
CA GLY A 79 -7.89 -11.26 -5.77
C GLY A 79 -8.94 -10.72 -4.80
N ALA A 80 -9.07 -9.39 -4.70
CA ALA A 80 -10.00 -8.73 -3.82
C ALA A 80 -11.44 -8.92 -4.31
N THR A 81 -11.99 -10.11 -4.08
CA THR A 81 -13.40 -10.33 -3.72
C THR A 81 -13.70 -9.75 -2.32
N LEU A 82 -12.97 -8.73 -1.88
CA LEU A 82 -13.12 -8.11 -0.56
C LEU A 82 -14.31 -7.16 -0.59
N ARG A 83 -15.51 -7.76 -0.50
CA ARG A 83 -16.77 -7.17 0.00
C ARG A 83 -17.02 -5.70 -0.35
N ALA A 84 -16.59 -5.24 -1.53
CA ALA A 84 -17.25 -4.13 -2.15
C ALA A 84 -18.69 -4.63 -2.29
N ARG A 85 -19.60 -4.14 -1.44
CA ARG A 85 -21.01 -4.08 -1.82
C ARG A 85 -20.95 -3.32 -3.13
N ALA A 86 -20.86 -4.05 -4.24
CA ALA A 86 -20.77 -3.48 -5.56
C ALA A 86 -22.09 -2.73 -5.67
N ALA A 87 -22.04 -1.43 -5.43
CA ALA A 87 -23.14 -0.56 -5.72
C ALA A 87 -23.39 -0.82 -7.20
N THR A 88 -24.50 -1.48 -7.53
CA THR A 88 -24.85 -1.72 -8.92
C THR A 88 -24.85 -0.35 -9.59
N ILE A 89 -24.07 -0.20 -10.65
CA ILE A 89 -23.97 1.05 -11.38
C ILE A 89 -24.72 0.85 -12.69
N PRO A 90 -26.05 1.08 -12.73
CA PRO A 90 -26.85 0.77 -13.91
C PRO A 90 -26.43 1.62 -15.12
N ASP A 91 -26.08 2.89 -14.90
CA ASP A 91 -25.61 3.78 -15.95
C ASP A 91 -24.17 4.26 -15.69
N TRP A 92 -23.30 4.01 -16.66
CA TRP A 92 -21.94 4.50 -16.65
C TRP A 92 -21.49 4.91 -18.05
N LYS A 93 -20.55 5.84 -18.10
CA LYS A 93 -19.86 6.24 -19.33
C LYS A 93 -18.42 6.59 -19.03
N ILE A 94 -17.48 6.08 -19.85
CA ILE A 94 -16.10 6.58 -19.85
C ILE A 94 -16.12 7.94 -20.55
N VAL A 95 -15.72 8.99 -19.82
CA VAL A 95 -15.73 10.39 -20.28
C VAL A 95 -14.34 10.94 -20.52
N GLY A 96 -13.30 10.19 -20.20
CA GLY A 96 -11.92 10.59 -20.45
C GLY A 96 -10.94 9.48 -20.13
N ARG A 97 -9.72 9.65 -20.63
CA ARG A 97 -8.55 8.80 -20.35
C ARG A 97 -7.35 9.72 -20.20
N GLU A 98 -6.53 9.47 -19.18
CA GLU A 98 -5.24 10.14 -19.06
C GLU A 98 -4.19 9.45 -19.93
N LYS A 99 -2.99 10.05 -20.02
CA LYS A 99 -1.86 9.41 -20.70
C LYS A 99 -1.58 8.04 -20.08
N HIS A 100 -1.25 7.09 -20.95
CA HIS A 100 -0.70 5.82 -20.51
C HIS A 100 0.66 6.09 -19.87
N ARG A 101 0.91 5.52 -18.69
CA ARG A 101 2.17 5.65 -17.97
C ARG A 101 2.81 4.28 -17.82
N HIS A 102 3.99 4.15 -18.39
CA HIS A 102 4.86 2.98 -18.27
C HIS A 102 6.04 3.34 -17.38
N GLU A 103 6.35 2.50 -16.40
CA GLU A 103 7.52 2.62 -15.54
C GLU A 103 8.35 1.35 -15.59
N ALA A 104 9.66 1.51 -15.79
CA ALA A 104 10.64 0.42 -15.70
C ALA A 104 11.70 0.75 -14.65
N GLY A 105 12.04 -0.22 -13.81
CA GLY A 105 12.99 -0.04 -12.72
C GLY A 105 13.57 -1.34 -12.20
N GLN A 106 14.35 -1.24 -11.13
CA GLN A 106 15.02 -2.38 -10.48
C GLN A 106 14.28 -2.76 -9.19
N LEU A 107 14.01 -4.05 -8.99
CA LEU A 107 13.30 -4.58 -7.83
C LEU A 107 14.07 -4.30 -6.53
N GLU A 108 15.40 -4.33 -6.54
CA GLU A 108 16.21 -4.05 -5.35
C GLU A 108 15.94 -2.64 -4.81
N ASN A 109 15.85 -1.66 -5.73
CA ASN A 109 15.53 -0.29 -5.37
C ASN A 109 14.13 -0.19 -4.81
N LEU A 110 13.18 -0.88 -5.45
CA LEU A 110 11.79 -0.89 -5.03
C LEU A 110 11.62 -1.45 -3.60
N HIS A 111 12.28 -2.57 -3.31
CA HIS A 111 12.34 -3.16 -1.98
C HIS A 111 12.98 -2.24 -0.96
N ALA A 112 14.04 -1.51 -1.33
CA ALA A 112 14.68 -0.54 -0.45
C ALA A 112 13.72 0.60 -0.07
N PHE A 113 12.95 1.12 -1.03
CA PHE A 113 11.93 2.14 -0.76
C PHE A 113 10.82 1.62 0.16
N VAL A 114 10.24 0.46 -0.16
CA VAL A 114 9.18 -0.16 0.66
C VAL A 114 9.68 -0.42 2.09
N THR A 115 10.85 -1.04 2.22
CA THR A 115 11.46 -1.34 3.53
C THR A 115 11.70 -0.07 4.34
N ALA A 116 12.20 0.99 3.72
CA ALA A 116 12.49 2.24 4.40
C ALA A 116 11.23 2.96 4.89
N VAL A 117 10.16 2.97 4.08
CA VAL A 117 8.85 3.51 4.45
C VAL A 117 8.24 2.68 5.58
N ASP A 118 8.21 1.35 5.44
CA ASP A 118 7.68 0.43 6.44
C ASP A 118 8.43 0.53 7.78
N ALA A 119 9.76 0.64 7.75
CA ALA A 119 10.57 0.82 8.95
C ALA A 119 10.25 2.15 9.66
N ALA A 120 10.09 3.24 8.91
CA ALA A 120 9.69 4.52 9.51
C ALA A 120 8.26 4.47 10.07
N GLY A 121 7.33 3.81 9.37
CA GLY A 121 5.96 3.61 9.82
C GLY A 121 5.88 2.82 11.13
N ARG A 122 6.62 1.71 11.25
CA ARG A 122 6.70 0.93 12.50
C ARG A 122 7.28 1.72 13.66
N LEU A 123 8.32 2.52 13.42
CA LEU A 123 8.89 3.39 14.44
C LEU A 123 7.92 4.49 14.88
N ALA A 124 7.16 5.07 13.93
CA ALA A 124 6.13 6.06 14.24
C ALA A 124 4.99 5.44 15.07
N LEU A 125 4.51 4.27 14.67
CA LEU A 125 3.49 3.52 15.41
C LEU A 125 3.98 3.21 16.84
N ALA A 126 5.20 2.70 17.00
CA ALA A 126 5.76 2.40 18.32
C ALA A 126 5.83 3.64 19.23
N LYS A 127 6.11 4.83 18.67
CA LYS A 127 6.11 6.10 19.44
C LYS A 127 4.70 6.56 19.80
N LEU A 128 3.74 6.41 18.88
CA LEU A 128 2.34 6.74 19.14
C LEU A 128 1.71 5.80 20.17
N SER A 129 2.05 4.51 20.10
CA SER A 129 1.57 3.50 21.04
C SER A 129 2.33 3.51 22.37
N GLY A 130 3.60 3.92 22.39
CA GLY A 130 4.44 4.01 23.58
C GLY A 130 4.24 5.29 24.40
N GLY A 131 3.38 6.21 23.95
CA GLY A 131 2.90 7.34 24.76
C GLY A 131 1.90 6.92 25.86
N SER A 132 1.50 5.64 25.91
CA SER A 132 0.73 5.09 27.02
C SER A 132 1.65 4.52 28.11
N GLY A 133 1.77 5.23 29.22
CA GLY A 133 2.23 4.64 30.48
C GLY A 133 3.33 5.39 31.21
N GLY A 134 2.97 6.50 31.86
CA GLY A 134 3.56 6.78 33.17
C GLY A 134 3.11 5.72 34.19
N PRO A 135 3.79 5.57 35.35
CA PRO A 135 3.48 4.54 36.36
C PRO A 135 2.06 4.64 36.97
N THR A 136 1.31 5.71 36.66
CA THR A 136 -0.06 5.95 37.12
C THR A 136 -1.16 5.52 36.13
N GLY A 137 -0.82 5.01 34.94
CA GLY A 137 -1.82 4.49 33.99
C GLY A 137 -2.63 5.57 33.24
N ASP A 138 -2.27 6.85 33.36
CA ASP A 138 -2.86 7.90 32.56
C ASP A 138 -2.38 7.79 31.10
N LEU A 139 -3.32 7.63 30.17
CA LEU A 139 -3.07 7.75 28.73
C LEU A 139 -2.59 9.18 28.46
N GLN A 140 -1.33 9.34 28.08
CA GLN A 140 -0.83 10.64 27.64
C GLN A 140 -1.51 10.95 26.29
N GLU A 141 -2.43 11.91 26.29
CA GLU A 141 -3.08 12.36 25.05
C GLU A 141 -2.02 12.94 24.11
N ILE A 142 -1.80 12.28 22.98
CA ILE A 142 -0.88 12.78 21.95
C ILE A 142 -1.60 13.89 21.20
N THR A 143 -1.02 15.08 21.22
CA THR A 143 -1.56 16.22 20.47
C THR A 143 -1.43 16.01 18.96
N ALA A 144 -2.26 16.68 18.16
CA ALA A 144 -2.18 16.61 16.70
C ALA A 144 -0.82 17.07 16.16
N GLU A 145 -0.16 18.01 16.85
CA GLU A 145 1.17 18.50 16.51
C GLU A 145 2.25 17.45 16.76
N GLU A 146 2.20 16.75 17.90
CA GLU A 146 3.12 15.66 18.21
C GLU A 146 2.94 14.49 17.26
N ALA A 147 1.69 14.10 16.97
CA ALA A 147 1.39 13.07 15.98
C ALA A 147 1.96 13.44 14.60
N THR A 148 1.83 14.70 14.20
CA THR A 148 2.41 15.21 12.95
C THR A 148 3.92 15.09 12.94
N ARG A 149 4.61 15.49 14.02
CA ARG A 149 6.07 15.38 14.15
C ARG A 149 6.53 13.92 14.15
N ILE A 150 5.79 13.02 14.78
CA ILE A 150 6.11 11.58 14.82
C ILE A 150 5.97 10.95 13.43
N LEU A 151 4.96 11.35 12.64
CA LEU A 151 4.71 10.83 11.30
C LEU A 151 5.56 11.46 10.19
N GLU A 152 6.19 12.61 10.45
CA GLU A 152 6.96 13.36 9.46
C GLU A 152 8.06 12.55 8.74
N PRO A 153 8.87 11.71 9.42
CA PRO A 153 9.86 10.86 8.74
C PRO A 153 9.21 9.88 7.75
N THR A 154 8.06 9.33 8.10
CA THR A 154 7.29 8.42 7.24
C THR A 154 6.77 9.15 6.01
N ARG A 155 6.17 10.34 6.20
CA ARG A 155 5.69 11.19 5.10
C ARG A 155 6.81 11.57 4.13
N ARG A 156 7.99 11.92 4.65
CA ARG A 156 9.15 12.25 3.84
C ARG A 156 9.60 11.09 2.96
N LYS A 157 9.74 9.89 3.53
CA LYS A 157 10.14 8.70 2.76
C LYS A 157 9.10 8.30 1.73
N ALA A 158 7.82 8.37 2.09
CA ALA A 158 6.71 8.16 1.14
C ALA A 158 6.78 9.15 -0.03
N LYS A 159 7.06 10.44 0.23
CA LYS A 159 7.24 11.45 -0.82
C LYS A 159 8.41 11.16 -1.76
N ILE A 160 9.55 10.72 -1.21
CA ILE A 160 10.72 10.33 -2.02
C ILE A 160 10.37 9.10 -2.88
N PHE A 161 9.66 8.12 -2.32
CA PHE A 161 9.21 6.94 -3.07
C PHE A 161 8.27 7.34 -4.22
N LEU A 162 7.26 8.17 -3.95
CA LEU A 162 6.35 8.72 -4.97
C LEU A 162 7.05 9.51 -6.07
N THR A 163 8.20 10.11 -5.78
CA THR A 163 8.98 10.85 -6.78
C THR A 163 9.93 9.94 -7.57
N SER A 164 10.40 8.86 -6.95
CA SER A 164 11.43 8.00 -7.53
C SER A 164 10.83 6.88 -8.37
N HIS A 165 9.68 6.33 -7.94
CA HIS A 165 8.98 5.22 -8.60
C HIS A 165 7.48 5.59 -8.66
N PRO A 166 7.11 6.67 -9.37
CA PRO A 166 5.78 7.27 -9.31
C PRO A 166 4.63 6.35 -9.72
N VAL A 167 4.83 5.47 -10.71
CA VAL A 167 3.79 4.55 -11.17
C VAL A 167 3.62 3.44 -10.17
N PHE A 168 4.69 2.76 -9.76
CA PHE A 168 4.56 1.70 -8.75
C PHE A 168 4.04 2.26 -7.42
N ALA A 169 4.52 3.42 -6.96
CA ALA A 169 4.06 4.02 -5.71
C ALA A 169 2.56 4.38 -5.78
N PHE A 170 2.06 4.78 -6.95
CA PHE A 170 0.63 4.98 -7.21
C PHE A 170 -0.16 3.67 -7.17
N LEU A 171 0.36 2.58 -7.76
CA LEU A 171 -0.23 1.25 -7.67
C LEU A 171 -0.30 0.74 -6.23
N ALA A 172 0.78 0.92 -5.49
CA ALA A 172 0.91 0.53 -4.10
C ALA A 172 0.11 1.41 -3.14
N ARG A 173 -0.39 2.57 -3.62
CA ARG A 173 -1.18 3.54 -2.86
C ARG A 173 -0.40 4.16 -1.69
N VAL A 174 0.90 4.38 -1.86
CA VAL A 174 1.85 4.84 -0.82
C VAL A 174 1.38 6.10 -0.09
N ASP A 175 0.64 6.98 -0.76
CA ASP A 175 0.09 8.22 -0.21
C ASP A 175 -1.22 8.05 0.58
N LYS A 176 -1.77 6.83 0.65
CA LYS A 176 -3.08 6.53 1.25
C LYS A 176 -2.93 5.63 2.48
N PRO A 177 -3.87 5.71 3.45
CA PRO A 177 -3.89 4.82 4.62
C PRO A 177 -3.85 3.32 4.25
N VAL A 178 -4.48 2.95 3.14
CA VAL A 178 -4.55 1.56 2.65
C VAL A 178 -3.18 0.95 2.31
N TYR A 179 -2.15 1.76 2.07
CA TYR A 179 -0.77 1.28 1.93
C TYR A 179 -0.31 0.42 3.11
N TRP A 180 -0.72 0.81 4.31
CA TRP A 180 -0.31 0.19 5.57
C TRP A 180 -1.07 -1.10 5.88
N HIS A 181 -2.10 -1.43 5.10
CA HIS A 181 -2.87 -2.63 5.33
C HIS A 181 -2.04 -3.89 4.99
N PRO A 182 -2.02 -4.93 5.84
CA PRO A 182 -1.25 -6.14 5.59
C PRO A 182 -1.75 -6.91 4.37
N ALA A 183 -3.06 -6.87 4.09
CA ALA A 183 -3.65 -7.46 2.89
C ALA A 183 -3.51 -6.57 1.65
N ASN A 184 -2.61 -5.58 1.66
CA ASN A 184 -2.38 -4.80 0.47
C ASN A 184 -1.75 -5.70 -0.62
N PRO A 185 -2.41 -5.87 -1.79
CA PRO A 185 -2.00 -6.77 -2.83
C PRO A 185 -0.63 -6.48 -3.40
N PHE A 186 -0.12 -5.23 -3.37
CA PHE A 186 1.24 -4.98 -3.83
C PHE A 186 2.26 -5.72 -2.95
N ARG A 187 1.97 -5.98 -1.67
CA ARG A 187 2.89 -6.70 -0.77
C ARG A 187 3.11 -8.12 -1.27
N LYS A 188 2.02 -8.84 -1.57
CA LYS A 188 2.09 -10.17 -2.17
C LYS A 188 2.75 -10.12 -3.54
N LEU A 189 2.38 -9.14 -4.36
CA LEU A 189 2.93 -8.95 -5.70
C LEU A 189 4.46 -8.80 -5.68
N LEU A 190 4.97 -7.95 -4.78
CA LEU A 190 6.40 -7.69 -4.62
C LEU A 190 7.14 -8.89 -4.04
N THR A 191 6.56 -9.60 -3.08
CA THR A 191 7.11 -10.88 -2.58
C THR A 191 7.19 -11.92 -3.69
N ASP A 192 6.13 -12.05 -4.49
CA ASP A 192 6.06 -13.00 -5.59
C ASP A 192 7.05 -12.63 -6.70
N ALA A 193 7.30 -11.34 -6.96
CA ALA A 193 8.25 -10.86 -7.96
C ALA A 193 9.71 -11.20 -7.62
N GLY A 194 10.03 -11.44 -6.34
CA GLY A 194 11.39 -11.64 -5.85
C GLY A 194 12.11 -10.32 -5.51
N GLU A 195 13.35 -10.42 -5.06
CA GLU A 195 14.12 -9.27 -4.54
C GLU A 195 14.95 -8.53 -5.59
N LYS A 196 15.28 -9.20 -6.70
CA LYS A 196 16.26 -8.74 -7.68
C LYS A 196 15.74 -8.76 -9.11
N GLY A 197 16.31 -7.92 -9.97
CA GLY A 197 15.99 -7.88 -11.40
C GLY A 197 15.03 -6.75 -11.76
N GLU A 198 14.60 -6.73 -13.02
CA GLU A 198 13.80 -5.63 -13.56
C GLU A 198 12.31 -5.84 -13.33
N TYR A 199 11.61 -4.74 -13.06
CA TYR A 199 10.16 -4.68 -13.06
C TYR A 199 9.66 -3.67 -14.09
N GLN A 200 8.43 -3.92 -14.52
CA GLN A 200 7.63 -3.03 -15.35
C GLN A 200 6.27 -2.81 -14.67
N ALA A 201 5.79 -1.58 -14.70
CA ALA A 201 4.48 -1.20 -14.18
C ALA A 201 3.78 -0.28 -15.17
N ASP A 202 2.57 -0.65 -15.56
CA ASP A 202 1.73 0.09 -16.49
C ASP A 202 0.48 0.59 -15.79
N VAL A 203 0.06 1.82 -16.12
CA VAL A 203 -1.18 2.42 -15.65
C VAL A 203 -1.90 3.15 -16.77
N ASP A 204 -3.17 2.80 -16.93
CA ASP A 204 -4.17 3.55 -17.67
C ASP A 204 -5.25 4.03 -16.70
N LEU A 205 -5.51 5.34 -16.72
CA LEU A 205 -6.49 5.99 -15.86
C LEU A 205 -7.66 6.50 -16.69
N PHE A 206 -8.82 5.88 -16.50
CA PHE A 206 -10.08 6.26 -17.12
C PHE A 206 -10.93 7.09 -16.14
N TRP A 207 -11.57 8.13 -16.65
CA TRP A 207 -12.57 8.89 -15.91
C TRP A 207 -13.95 8.35 -16.25
N VAL A 208 -14.64 7.81 -15.25
CA VAL A 208 -15.97 7.23 -15.38
C VAL A 208 -16.98 8.19 -14.78
N GLN A 209 -18.06 8.44 -15.51
CA GLN A 209 -19.22 9.19 -15.05
C GLN A 209 -20.39 8.24 -14.84
N THR A 210 -21.05 8.34 -13.69
CA THR A 210 -22.23 7.54 -13.34
C THR A 210 -23.37 8.48 -12.99
N SER A 211 -24.58 8.18 -13.47
CA SER A 211 -25.79 8.86 -12.98
C SER A 211 -26.00 8.46 -11.51
N ARG A 212 -26.54 9.37 -10.71
CA ARG A 212 -27.21 8.99 -9.46
C ARG A 212 -28.71 9.09 -9.71
N GLU A 213 -29.50 8.27 -9.01
CA GLU A 213 -30.96 8.34 -9.08
C GLU A 213 -31.46 9.78 -8.86
N SER A 214 -32.52 10.11 -9.60
CA SER A 214 -33.41 11.29 -9.50
C SER A 214 -32.88 12.48 -8.66
N GLY A 215 -32.20 13.43 -9.33
CA GLY A 215 -31.95 14.79 -8.80
C GLY A 215 -30.52 15.05 -8.32
N ALA A 216 -29.67 14.03 -8.20
CA ALA A 216 -28.26 14.20 -7.83
C ALA A 216 -27.35 14.39 -9.06
N ALA A 217 -26.37 15.29 -8.96
CA ALA A 217 -25.39 15.53 -10.01
C ALA A 217 -24.59 14.25 -10.33
N ALA A 218 -24.28 14.06 -11.61
CA ALA A 218 -23.51 12.90 -12.08
C ALA A 218 -22.16 12.82 -11.34
N ARG A 219 -21.84 11.63 -10.81
CA ARG A 219 -20.58 11.40 -10.09
C ARG A 219 -19.50 11.03 -11.09
N ARG A 220 -18.39 11.76 -11.08
CA ARG A 220 -17.17 11.38 -11.79
C ARG A 220 -16.19 10.71 -10.84
N TRP A 221 -15.56 9.62 -11.27
CA TRP A 221 -14.58 8.90 -10.47
C TRP A 221 -13.52 8.20 -11.34
N PRO A 222 -12.31 7.97 -10.80
CA PRO A 222 -11.21 7.35 -11.53
C PRO A 222 -11.29 5.81 -11.51
N LEU A 223 -11.21 5.18 -12.68
CA LEU A 223 -11.01 3.74 -12.85
C LEU A 223 -9.58 3.49 -13.35
N ARG A 224 -8.82 2.67 -12.64
CA ARG A 224 -7.41 2.40 -12.95
C ARG A 224 -7.30 0.98 -13.51
N VAL A 225 -6.72 0.88 -14.69
CA VAL A 225 -6.30 -0.39 -15.30
C VAL A 225 -4.78 -0.45 -15.19
N VAL A 226 -4.28 -1.57 -14.68
CA VAL A 226 -2.89 -1.67 -14.24
C VAL A 226 -2.30 -3.01 -14.66
N ARG A 227 -1.00 -3.05 -14.92
CA ARG A 227 -0.23 -4.28 -15.12
C ARG A 227 1.07 -4.16 -14.38
N PHE A 228 1.52 -5.27 -13.78
CA PHE A 228 2.86 -5.39 -13.24
C PHE A 228 3.50 -6.65 -13.80
N ALA A 229 4.74 -6.52 -14.23
CA ALA A 229 5.55 -7.64 -14.69
C ALA A 229 6.95 -7.57 -14.08
N ALA A 230 7.48 -8.72 -13.65
CA ALA A 230 8.86 -8.85 -13.19
C ALA A 230 9.28 -10.32 -13.19
N ASN A 231 10.54 -10.61 -13.55
CA ASN A 231 11.12 -11.96 -13.46
C ASN A 231 10.25 -13.08 -14.08
N GLY A 232 9.67 -12.84 -15.26
CA GLY A 232 8.81 -13.82 -15.93
C GLY A 232 7.41 -13.97 -15.33
N LYS A 233 7.08 -13.23 -14.27
CA LYS A 233 5.72 -13.07 -13.77
C LYS A 233 5.08 -11.84 -14.41
N ASP A 234 3.80 -11.98 -14.72
CA ASP A 234 2.98 -10.94 -15.29
C ASP A 234 1.58 -11.07 -14.73
N THR A 235 1.04 -9.98 -14.16
CA THR A 235 -0.32 -9.99 -13.63
C THR A 235 -1.39 -10.02 -14.72
N GLY A 236 -1.01 -9.71 -15.97
CA GLY A 236 -1.95 -9.26 -16.99
C GLY A 236 -2.59 -7.92 -16.59
N LEU A 237 -3.57 -7.48 -17.37
CA LEU A 237 -4.36 -6.30 -17.04
C LEU A 237 -5.29 -6.58 -15.86
N LYS A 238 -5.17 -5.75 -14.84
CA LYS A 238 -5.96 -5.80 -13.61
C LYS A 238 -6.61 -4.45 -13.33
N ILE A 239 -7.68 -4.47 -12.56
CA ILE A 239 -8.38 -3.27 -12.11
C ILE A 239 -7.92 -2.92 -10.69
N LEU A 240 -7.47 -1.68 -10.50
CA LEU A 240 -7.20 -1.12 -9.18
C LEU A 240 -8.38 -0.21 -8.78
N PRO A 241 -9.24 -0.63 -7.83
CA PRO A 241 -10.51 0.04 -7.56
C PRO A 241 -10.37 1.48 -7.07
N ALA A 242 -11.44 2.27 -7.26
CA ALA A 242 -11.47 3.70 -7.03
C ALA A 242 -11.50 4.10 -5.53
N SER A 243 -12.29 3.37 -4.74
CA SER A 243 -12.64 3.67 -3.34
C SER A 243 -12.02 2.69 -2.34
N ASP A 244 -11.91 3.18 -1.12
CA ASP A 244 -11.28 2.60 0.06
C ASP A 244 -11.48 1.09 0.13
N TRP A 245 -10.37 0.36 0.20
CA TRP A 245 -10.46 -1.04 0.57
C TRP A 245 -10.95 -1.06 2.00
N ASN A 246 -12.23 -1.36 2.18
CA ASN A 246 -12.72 -1.65 3.51
C ASN A 246 -12.02 -2.92 3.97
N ALA A 247 -11.07 -2.71 4.87
CA ALA A 247 -10.35 -3.70 5.63
C ALA A 247 -11.20 -4.31 6.77
N GLU A 248 -12.52 -4.32 6.61
CA GLU A 248 -13.48 -4.85 7.59
C GLU A 248 -14.20 -6.10 7.06
#